data_AF-A0A2H0Y4Z1-F1
#
_entry.id   AF-A0A2H0Y4Z1-F1
#
_cell.length_a   1.000
_cell.length_b   1.000
_cell.length_c   1.000
_cell.angle_alpha   90.00
_cell.angle_beta   90.00
_cell.angle_gamma   90.00
#
_symmetry.space_group_name_H-M   'P 1'
#
loop_
_entity.id
_entity.type
_entity.pdbx_description
1 polymer ?
#
loop_
_entity_poly.entity_id
_entity_poly.type
_entity_poly.pdbx_seq_one_letter_code
_entity_poly.pdbx_strand_id
1 'polypeptide(L)'
;MIHYLIFDFSGVLATIGIPEKLVSGARDLLKPLALHYQLFMASAISTDVLRMSAERYKIASYFTEILGGPENKIRVVADLLERYALPPAEGVLIGDGIIDLEAAQRNGLKFLAVANDAYTKGWFMARGAVTCLHSVKELPQALERLAYENP
;
A
#
# COMPACT_ATOMS: atom_id res chain seq x y z
N MET A 1 -4.03 8.35 15.49
CA MET A 1 -2.61 8.19 15.10
C MET A 1 -2.52 7.04 14.09
N ILE A 2 -1.61 7.08 13.11
CA ILE A 2 -1.40 5.98 12.14
C ILE A 2 -0.32 5.04 12.67
N HIS A 3 -0.57 3.74 12.66
CA HIS A 3 0.34 2.71 13.20
C HIS A 3 0.82 1.68 12.17
N TYR A 4 0.07 1.50 11.07
CA TYR A 4 0.44 0.52 10.05
C TYR A 4 0.08 0.98 8.65
N LEU A 5 0.81 0.43 7.68
CA LEU A 5 0.68 0.73 6.26
C LEU A 5 0.48 -0.56 5.48
N ILE A 6 -0.50 -0.59 4.59
CA ILE A 6 -0.75 -1.70 3.68
C ILE A 6 -0.41 -1.24 2.26
N PHE A 7 0.62 -1.81 1.67
CA PHE A 7 1.05 -1.51 0.31
C PHE A 7 0.40 -2.47 -0.70
N ASP A 8 -0.13 -1.93 -1.80
CA ASP A 8 -0.21 -2.73 -3.02
C ASP A 8 1.19 -2.98 -3.60
N PHE A 9 1.30 -4.07 -4.35
CA PHE A 9 2.53 -4.45 -5.04
C PHE A 9 3.00 -3.37 -6.00
N SER A 10 2.11 -2.72 -6.76
CA SER A 10 2.46 -1.67 -7.73
C SER A 10 3.14 -0.46 -7.08
N GLY A 11 2.80 -0.16 -5.83
CA GLY A 11 3.40 0.90 -5.03
C GLY A 11 4.86 0.62 -4.64
N VAL A 12 5.33 -0.62 -4.77
CA VAL A 12 6.68 -1.04 -4.37
C VAL A 12 7.47 -1.59 -5.56
N LEU A 13 6.80 -2.30 -6.46
CA LEU A 13 7.34 -3.00 -7.61
C LEU A 13 6.51 -2.64 -8.85
N ALA A 14 7.11 -1.92 -9.81
CA ALA A 14 6.46 -1.56 -11.05
C ALA A 14 6.44 -2.77 -11.99
N THR A 15 5.23 -3.16 -12.42
CA THR A 15 4.98 -4.30 -13.33
C THR A 15 4.95 -3.87 -14.79
N ILE A 16 5.66 -2.80 -15.17
CA ILE A 16 5.81 -2.43 -16.58
C ILE A 16 6.88 -3.35 -17.21
N GLY A 17 6.47 -4.59 -17.50
CA GLY A 17 7.26 -5.61 -18.20
C GLY A 17 7.83 -6.71 -17.30
N ILE A 18 8.09 -7.88 -17.92
CA ILE A 18 8.91 -8.95 -17.37
C ILE A 18 10.36 -8.73 -17.84
N PRO A 19 11.36 -8.73 -16.94
CA PRO A 19 11.20 -8.84 -15.50
C PRO A 19 10.67 -7.55 -14.89
N GLU A 20 9.89 -7.70 -13.82
CA GLU A 20 9.45 -6.62 -12.94
C GLU A 20 10.66 -5.74 -12.52
N LYS A 21 10.39 -4.50 -12.10
CA LYS A 21 11.45 -3.62 -11.57
C LYS A 21 11.02 -3.01 -10.26
N LEU A 22 11.96 -2.95 -9.32
CA LEU A 22 11.77 -2.17 -8.10
C LEU A 22 11.51 -0.71 -8.45
N VAL A 23 10.43 -0.14 -7.89
CA VAL A 23 10.15 1.29 -8.04
C VAL A 23 11.33 2.07 -7.49
N SER A 24 11.84 3.04 -8.27
CA SER A 24 12.99 3.86 -7.86
C SER A 24 12.73 4.47 -6.48
N GLY A 25 13.61 4.19 -5.52
CA GLY A 25 13.53 4.69 -4.15
C GLY A 25 12.58 3.92 -3.22
N ALA A 26 11.86 2.89 -3.68
CA ALA A 26 10.97 2.13 -2.80
C ALA A 26 11.72 1.39 -1.69
N ARG A 27 12.86 0.77 -1.99
CA ARG A 27 13.67 0.09 -0.96
C ARG A 27 14.20 1.05 0.10
N ASP A 28 14.72 2.21 -0.34
CA ASP A 28 15.25 3.22 0.57
C ASP A 28 14.16 3.88 1.41
N LEU A 29 12.92 3.87 0.91
CA LEU A 29 11.73 4.33 1.62
C LEU A 29 11.22 3.30 2.65
N LEU A 30 11.23 2.00 2.32
CA LEU A 30 10.69 0.97 3.21
C LEU A 30 11.46 0.87 4.53
N LYS A 31 12.78 1.05 4.51
CA LYS A 31 13.62 0.96 5.71
C LYS A 31 13.22 1.96 6.81
N PRO A 32 13.17 3.29 6.56
CA PRO A 32 12.72 4.24 7.58
C PRO A 32 11.25 4.05 7.94
N LEU A 33 10.37 3.68 6.99
CA LEU A 33 8.97 3.42 7.32
C LEU A 33 8.80 2.23 8.28
N ALA A 34 9.57 1.15 8.09
CA ALA A 34 9.53 -0.03 8.96
C ALA A 34 10.03 0.24 10.39
N LEU A 35 10.72 1.37 10.64
CA LEU A 35 11.09 1.79 11.99
C LEU A 35 9.94 2.48 12.73
N HIS A 36 8.93 2.97 12.02
CA HIS A 36 7.84 3.78 12.57
C HIS A 36 6.47 3.13 12.43
N TYR A 37 6.30 2.21 11.48
CA TYR A 37 5.03 1.57 11.16
C TYR A 37 5.22 0.07 10.97
N GLN A 38 4.18 -0.70 11.31
CA GLN A 38 4.08 -2.07 10.82
C GLN A 38 3.72 -2.03 9.33
N LEU A 39 4.49 -2.72 8.50
CA LEU A 39 4.27 -2.71 7.06
C LEU A 39 3.67 -4.04 6.62
N PHE A 40 2.66 -3.98 5.77
CA PHE A 40 2.05 -5.14 5.14
C PHE A 40 2.03 -4.95 3.63
N MET A 41 2.07 -6.06 2.90
CA MET A 41 1.80 -6.08 1.47
C MET A 41 0.56 -6.91 1.21
N ALA A 42 -0.44 -6.31 0.58
CA ALA A 42 -1.67 -6.99 0.16
C ALA A 42 -1.91 -6.66 -1.32
N SER A 43 -2.03 -7.65 -2.20
CA SER A 43 -2.23 -7.41 -3.63
C SER A 43 -3.10 -8.47 -4.30
N ALA A 44 -3.68 -8.14 -5.45
CA ALA A 44 -4.45 -9.06 -6.30
C ALA A 44 -3.55 -10.00 -7.14
N ILE A 45 -2.30 -10.20 -6.72
CA ILE A 45 -1.34 -11.15 -7.29
C ILE A 45 -1.24 -12.34 -6.32
N SER A 46 -0.89 -13.54 -6.80
CA SER A 46 -0.66 -14.70 -5.93
C SER A 46 0.45 -14.45 -4.92
N THR A 47 0.28 -14.93 -3.68
CA THR A 47 1.25 -14.79 -2.58
C THR A 47 2.66 -15.26 -2.95
N ASP A 48 2.78 -16.38 -3.67
CA ASP A 48 4.08 -16.95 -4.02
C ASP A 48 4.90 -16.02 -4.94
N VAL A 49 4.23 -15.41 -5.92
CA VAL A 49 4.85 -14.41 -6.80
C VAL A 49 5.27 -13.18 -5.99
N LEU A 50 4.39 -12.64 -5.13
CA LEU A 50 4.71 -11.49 -4.29
C LEU A 50 5.94 -11.74 -3.41
N ARG A 51 6.00 -12.90 -2.76
CA ARG A 51 7.13 -13.28 -1.88
C ARG A 51 8.41 -13.47 -2.68
N MET A 52 8.37 -14.20 -3.79
CA MET A 52 9.52 -14.38 -4.67
C MET A 52 10.09 -13.03 -5.12
N SER A 53 9.24 -12.10 -5.56
CA SER A 53 9.66 -10.76 -5.98
C SER A 53 10.24 -9.96 -4.81
N ALA A 54 9.58 -9.98 -3.65
CA ALA A 54 10.05 -9.27 -2.46
C ALA A 54 11.41 -9.79 -1.95
N GLU A 55 11.65 -11.10 -2.04
CA GLU A 55 12.94 -11.73 -1.72
C GLU A 55 14.02 -11.34 -2.72
N ARG A 56 13.71 -11.39 -4.02
CA ARG A 56 14.62 -10.98 -5.10
C ARG A 56 15.16 -9.57 -4.90
N TYR A 57 14.30 -8.64 -4.49
CA TYR A 57 14.69 -7.24 -4.22
C TYR A 57 15.16 -6.98 -2.79
N LYS A 58 15.21 -8.02 -1.94
CA LYS A 58 15.63 -7.92 -0.53
C LYS A 58 14.80 -6.90 0.26
N ILE A 59 13.48 -6.93 0.03
CA ILE A 59 12.50 -6.08 0.71
C ILE A 59 11.52 -6.88 1.56
N ALA A 60 11.48 -8.22 1.41
CA ALA A 60 10.55 -9.07 2.15
C ALA A 60 10.61 -8.87 3.67
N SER A 61 11.82 -8.69 4.21
CA SER A 61 12.04 -8.52 5.65
C SER A 61 11.51 -7.20 6.24
N TYR A 62 11.10 -6.24 5.41
CA TYR A 62 10.46 -5.01 5.90
C TYR A 62 8.97 -5.19 6.18
N PHE A 63 8.35 -6.25 5.64
CA PHE A 63 6.93 -6.51 5.80
C PHE A 63 6.68 -7.52 6.92
N THR A 64 5.78 -7.19 7.82
CA THR A 64 5.24 -8.12 8.83
C THR A 64 4.53 -9.29 8.15
N GLU A 65 3.78 -9.02 7.08
CA GLU A 65 3.25 -10.07 6.21
C GLU A 65 3.08 -9.59 4.76
N ILE A 66 3.27 -10.54 3.83
CA ILE A 66 3.02 -10.41 2.40
C ILE A 66 1.94 -11.43 2.04
N LEU A 67 0.78 -10.92 1.61
CA LEU A 67 -0.39 -11.73 1.27
C LEU A 67 -0.94 -11.35 -0.10
N GLY A 68 -1.12 -12.37 -0.93
CA GLY A 68 -1.76 -12.27 -2.22
C GLY A 68 -3.21 -12.74 -2.17
N GLY A 69 -4.04 -12.22 -3.07
CA GLY A 69 -5.45 -12.58 -3.19
C GLY A 69 -6.02 -12.26 -4.55
N PRO A 70 -5.63 -13.01 -5.60
CA PRO A 70 -6.10 -12.75 -6.97
C PRO A 70 -7.61 -12.78 -7.10
N GLU A 71 -8.28 -13.54 -6.25
CA GLU A 71 -9.74 -13.65 -6.23
C GLU A 71 -10.42 -12.45 -5.57
N ASN A 72 -9.85 -11.88 -4.50
CA ASN A 72 -10.52 -10.83 -3.73
C ASN A 72 -9.59 -10.07 -2.76
N LYS A 73 -9.13 -8.89 -3.17
CA LYS A 73 -8.31 -8.01 -2.31
C LYS A 73 -9.06 -7.46 -1.10
N ILE A 74 -10.37 -7.20 -1.22
CA ILE A 74 -11.20 -6.71 -0.09
C ILE A 74 -11.15 -7.71 1.06
N ARG A 75 -11.31 -9.01 0.77
CA ARG A 75 -11.22 -10.09 1.77
C ARG A 75 -9.80 -10.25 2.32
N VAL A 76 -8.78 -10.23 1.45
CA VAL A 76 -7.39 -10.31 1.92
C VAL A 76 -7.04 -9.19 2.91
N VAL A 77 -7.50 -7.96 2.65
CA VAL A 77 -7.31 -6.86 3.60
C VAL A 77 -8.12 -7.10 4.87
N ALA A 78 -9.38 -7.53 4.78
CA ALA A 78 -10.20 -7.84 5.96
C ALA A 78 -9.54 -8.90 6.87
N ASP A 79 -9.10 -10.01 6.28
CA ASP A 79 -8.44 -11.13 6.97
C ASP A 79 -7.12 -10.68 7.62
N LEU A 80 -6.40 -9.74 6.98
CA LEU A 80 -5.19 -9.16 7.55
C LEU A 80 -5.51 -8.28 8.76
N LEU A 81 -6.52 -7.42 8.67
CA LEU A 81 -6.91 -6.57 9.79
C LEU A 81 -7.39 -7.41 10.99
N GLU A 82 -8.14 -8.48 10.76
CA GLU A 82 -8.60 -9.39 11.80
C GLU A 82 -7.45 -10.14 12.47
N ARG A 83 -6.60 -10.83 11.68
CA ARG A 83 -5.50 -11.67 12.23
C ARG A 83 -4.50 -10.90 13.05
N TYR A 84 -4.28 -9.62 12.74
CA TYR A 84 -3.33 -8.75 13.42
C TYR A 84 -4.01 -7.75 14.38
N ALA A 85 -5.33 -7.86 14.58
CA ALA A 85 -6.13 -6.98 15.44
C ALA A 85 -5.89 -5.49 15.14
N LEU A 86 -5.85 -5.13 13.86
CA LEU A 86 -5.49 -3.79 13.39
C LEU A 86 -6.74 -2.89 13.27
N PRO A 87 -6.85 -1.80 14.05
CA PRO A 87 -7.97 -0.88 13.93
C PRO A 87 -7.93 -0.14 12.58
N PRO A 88 -9.01 -0.13 11.77
CA PRO A 88 -9.01 0.52 10.45
C PRO A 88 -8.66 2.01 10.49
N ALA A 89 -9.09 2.73 11.53
CA ALA A 89 -8.85 4.16 11.69
C ALA A 89 -7.35 4.52 11.87
N GLU A 90 -6.53 3.53 12.25
CA GLU A 90 -5.09 3.66 12.47
C GLU A 90 -4.25 3.16 11.28
N GLY A 91 -4.93 2.71 10.22
CA GLY A 91 -4.32 2.15 9.03
C GLY A 91 -4.42 3.04 7.81
N VAL A 92 -3.45 2.88 6.91
CA VAL A 92 -3.48 3.48 5.57
C VAL A 92 -3.22 2.39 4.54
N LEU A 93 -4.07 2.32 3.52
CA LEU A 93 -3.83 1.54 2.31
C LEU A 93 -3.23 2.45 1.23
N ILE A 94 -2.11 2.03 0.64
CA ILE A 94 -1.41 2.73 -0.44
C ILE A 94 -1.52 1.89 -1.72
N GLY A 95 -2.08 2.44 -2.79
CA GLY A 95 -2.27 1.73 -4.06
C GLY A 95 -2.56 2.67 -5.22
N ASP A 96 -2.66 2.13 -6.42
CA ASP A 96 -2.76 2.88 -7.68
C ASP A 96 -3.98 2.47 -8.52
N GLY A 97 -4.81 1.55 -8.02
CA GLY A 97 -5.96 1.02 -8.74
C GLY A 97 -7.30 1.23 -8.03
N ILE A 98 -8.37 1.05 -8.80
CA ILE A 98 -9.74 1.02 -8.27
C ILE A 98 -9.94 -0.08 -7.22
N ILE A 99 -9.29 -1.24 -7.40
CA ILE A 99 -9.38 -2.38 -6.47
C ILE A 99 -8.80 -1.99 -5.10
N ASP A 100 -7.76 -1.17 -5.07
CA ASP A 100 -7.13 -0.69 -3.83
C ASP A 100 -8.04 0.28 -3.08
N LEU A 101 -8.61 1.23 -3.83
CA LEU A 101 -9.57 2.18 -3.30
C LEU A 101 -10.79 1.47 -2.71
N GLU A 102 -11.36 0.51 -3.45
CA GLU A 102 -12.49 -0.29 -2.98
C GLU A 102 -12.12 -1.13 -1.75
N ALA A 103 -10.95 -1.76 -1.73
CA ALA A 103 -10.46 -2.51 -0.57
C ALA A 103 -10.29 -1.62 0.66
N ALA A 104 -9.78 -0.40 0.50
CA ALA A 104 -9.64 0.55 1.58
C ALA A 104 -11.02 0.97 2.12
N GLN A 105 -11.94 1.38 1.24
CA GLN A 105 -13.27 1.84 1.63
C GLN A 105 -14.10 0.76 2.33
N ARG A 106 -14.11 -0.46 1.77
CA ARG A 106 -14.88 -1.58 2.33
C ARG A 106 -14.35 -2.04 3.69
N ASN A 107 -13.09 -1.79 3.98
CA ASN A 107 -12.46 -2.11 5.26
C ASN A 107 -12.31 -0.88 6.19
N GLY A 108 -12.84 0.30 5.81
CA GLY A 108 -12.79 1.49 6.65
C GLY A 108 -11.39 2.10 6.81
N LEU A 109 -10.46 1.81 5.90
CA LEU A 109 -9.09 2.35 5.89
C LEU A 109 -9.04 3.69 5.18
N LYS A 110 -8.11 4.54 5.58
CA LYS A 110 -7.69 5.70 4.77
C LYS A 110 -6.98 5.21 3.51
N PHE A 111 -7.24 5.87 2.38
CA PHE A 111 -6.61 5.52 1.11
C PHE A 111 -5.69 6.63 0.60
N LEU A 112 -4.43 6.28 0.35
CA LEU A 112 -3.47 7.11 -0.36
C LEU A 112 -3.26 6.55 -1.77
N ALA A 113 -3.68 7.32 -2.77
CA ALA A 113 -3.50 6.94 -4.14
C ALA A 113 -2.07 7.23 -4.61
N VAL A 114 -1.53 6.40 -5.50
CA VAL A 114 -0.35 6.68 -6.30
C VAL A 114 -0.83 6.83 -7.74
N ALA A 115 -0.56 7.98 -8.35
CA ALA A 115 -1.01 8.28 -9.70
C ALA A 115 -0.34 7.33 -10.71
N ASN A 116 -1.13 6.89 -11.69
CA ASN A 116 -0.66 6.16 -12.85
C ASN A 116 -1.40 6.67 -14.10
N ASP A 117 -1.07 6.11 -15.27
CA ASP A 117 -1.67 6.54 -16.54
C ASP A 117 -3.17 6.18 -16.64
N ALA A 118 -3.65 5.24 -15.84
CA ALA A 118 -5.05 4.79 -15.87
C ALA A 118 -5.98 5.68 -15.03
N TYR A 119 -5.49 6.20 -13.90
CA TYR A 119 -6.30 6.96 -12.94
C TYR A 119 -5.62 8.27 -12.54
N THR A 120 -6.27 9.38 -12.86
CA THR A 120 -5.76 10.71 -12.52
C THR A 120 -5.97 11.05 -11.05
N LYS A 121 -5.21 12.03 -10.53
CA LYS A 121 -5.44 12.61 -9.19
C LYS A 121 -6.90 13.03 -8.99
N GLY A 122 -7.48 13.75 -9.94
CA GLY A 122 -8.89 14.18 -9.86
C GLY A 122 -9.86 13.01 -9.73
N TRP A 123 -9.58 11.90 -10.43
CA TRP A 123 -10.40 10.69 -10.36
C TRP A 123 -10.41 10.06 -8.97
N PHE A 124 -9.23 9.97 -8.32
CA PHE A 124 -9.08 9.43 -6.97
C PHE A 124 -9.68 10.34 -5.90
N MET A 125 -9.38 11.65 -5.97
CA MET A 125 -9.90 12.62 -5.00
C MET A 125 -11.43 12.65 -5.01
N ALA A 126 -12.06 12.62 -6.19
CA ALA A 126 -13.52 12.60 -6.34
C ALA A 126 -14.18 11.33 -5.75
N ARG A 127 -13.40 10.29 -5.44
CA ARG A 127 -13.88 9.02 -4.87
C ARG A 127 -13.39 8.79 -3.45
N GLY A 128 -12.89 9.82 -2.77
CA GLY A 128 -12.54 9.73 -1.35
C GLY A 128 -11.15 9.19 -1.05
N ALA A 129 -10.21 9.23 -2.01
CA ALA A 129 -8.80 9.17 -1.66
C ALA A 129 -8.45 10.39 -0.80
N VAL A 130 -7.65 10.18 0.24
CA VAL A 130 -7.19 11.25 1.14
C VAL A 130 -6.26 12.20 0.38
N THR A 131 -5.33 11.63 -0.39
CA THR A 131 -4.52 12.38 -1.35
C THR A 131 -4.05 11.43 -2.45
N CYS A 132 -3.45 11.99 -3.50
CA CYS A 132 -2.86 11.27 -4.61
C CYS A 132 -1.41 11.75 -4.79
N LEU A 133 -0.47 10.81 -4.67
CA LEU A 133 0.96 10.99 -4.80
C LEU A 133 1.36 10.81 -6.27
N HIS A 134 2.34 11.57 -6.77
CA HIS A 134 2.92 11.28 -8.09
C HIS A 134 3.98 10.18 -8.01
N SER A 135 4.58 10.01 -6.83
CA SER A 135 5.57 8.99 -6.54
C SER A 135 5.48 8.57 -5.09
N VAL A 136 5.77 7.30 -4.82
CA VAL A 136 5.87 6.78 -3.44
C VAL A 136 6.93 7.50 -2.60
N LYS A 137 7.88 8.21 -3.21
CA LYS A 137 8.83 9.08 -2.50
C LYS A 137 8.16 10.21 -1.72
N GLU A 138 6.93 10.60 -2.09
CA GLU A 138 6.14 11.62 -1.40
C GLU A 138 5.43 11.07 -0.15
N LEU A 139 5.45 9.75 0.07
CA LEU A 139 4.72 9.10 1.15
C LEU A 139 5.09 9.61 2.55
N PRO A 140 6.36 9.86 2.92
CA PRO A 140 6.69 10.38 4.25
C PRO A 140 6.00 11.73 4.52
N GLN A 141 6.05 12.65 3.56
CA GLN A 141 5.43 13.97 3.69
C GLN A 141 3.90 13.86 3.75
N ALA A 142 3.30 12.93 3.01
CA ALA A 142 1.85 12.70 3.06
C ALA A 142 1.40 12.13 4.41
N LEU A 143 2.19 11.22 4.99
CA LEU A 143 1.92 10.64 6.31
C LEU A 143 2.07 11.68 7.43
N GLU A 144 3.07 12.56 7.35
CA GLU A 144 3.22 13.69 8.28
C GLU A 144 1.98 14.59 8.27
N ARG A 145 1.52 15.04 7.09
CA ARG A 145 0.32 15.86 6.96
C ARG A 145 -0.92 15.19 7.55
N LEU A 146 -1.08 13.89 7.29
CA LEU A 146 -2.16 13.08 7.84
C LEU A 146 -2.16 13.01 9.37
N ALA A 147 -0.97 13.03 9.99
CA ALA A 147 -0.83 13.06 11.44
C ALA A 147 -1.21 14.42 12.04
N TYR A 148 -0.95 15.53 11.33
CA TYR A 148 -1.31 16.88 11.78
C TYR A 148 -2.81 17.20 11.63
N GLU A 149 -3.48 16.64 10.63
CA GLU A 149 -4.90 16.93 10.35
C GLU A 149 -5.89 16.13 11.23
N ASN A 150 -5.41 15.17 12.02
CA ASN A 150 -6.20 14.41 13.01
C ASN A 150 -5.48 14.40 14.38
N PRO A 151 -5.52 15.52 15.14
CA PRO A 151 -4.97 15.57 16.49
C PRO A 151 -5.74 14.68 17.48
#